data_AF-A0A496ZJI5-F1
#
_entry.id   AF-A0A496ZJI5-F1
#
_cell.length_a   1.000
_cell.length_b   1.000
_cell.length_c   1.000
_cell.angle_alpha   90.00
_cell.angle_beta   90.00
_cell.angle_gamma   90.00
#
_symmetry.space_group_name_H-M   'P 1'
#
loop_
_entity.id
_entity.type
_entity.pdbx_description
1 polymer ?
#
loop_
_entity_poly.entity_id
_entity_poly.type
_entity_poly.pdbx_seq_one_letter_code
_entity_poly.pdbx_strand_id
1 'polypeptide(L)' 'MRILYIAYGSACELDTQISLSGDLNYIQETELENIKKEISEVGIMLRALIRALKKTSP' A
#
# COMPACT_ATOMS: atom_id res chain seq x y z
N MET A 1 -10.74 -3.12 13.58
CA MET A 1 -9.94 -4.06 12.75
C MET A 1 -10.36 -4.10 11.29
N ARG A 2 -11.64 -4.31 10.93
CA ARG A 2 -12.11 -4.40 9.53
C ARG A 2 -11.62 -3.25 8.63
N ILE A 3 -11.73 -2.00 9.08
CA ILE A 3 -11.34 -0.82 8.29
C ILE A 3 -9.85 -0.82 7.95
N LEU A 4 -8.97 -1.26 8.86
CA LEU A 4 -7.53 -1.34 8.59
C LEU A 4 -7.19 -2.41 7.57
N TYR A 5 -7.90 -3.53 7.58
CA TYR A 5 -7.76 -4.57 6.56
C TYR A 5 -8.25 -4.12 5.19
N ILE A 6 -9.34 -3.33 5.14
CA ILE A 6 -9.80 -2.69 3.90
C ILE A 6 -8.72 -1.74 3.39
N ALA A 7 -8.22 -0.83 4.24
CA ALA A 7 -7.18 0.12 3.85
C ALA A 7 -5.91 -0.58 3.36
N TYR A 8 -5.48 -1.67 4.03
CA TYR A 8 -4.34 -2.46 3.59
C TYR A 8 -4.59 -3.15 2.24
N GLY A 9 -5.78 -3.72 2.04
CA GLY A 9 -6.17 -4.30 0.76
C GLY A 9 -6.18 -3.27 -0.37
N SER A 10 -6.74 -2.08 -0.13
CA SER A 10 -6.74 -0.97 -1.09
C SER A 10 -5.33 -0.48 -1.43
N ALA A 11 -4.41 -0.45 -0.46
CA ALA A 11 -3.01 -0.12 -0.72
C ALA A 11 -2.32 -1.17 -1.62
N CYS A 12 -2.59 -2.46 -1.42
CA CYS A 12 -2.10 -3.53 -2.30
C CYS A 12 -2.68 -3.45 -3.71
N GLU A 13 -3.97 -3.12 -3.83
CA GLU A 13 -4.62 -2.93 -5.12
C GLU A 13 -4.02 -1.72 -5.86
N LEU A 14 -3.80 -0.61 -5.15
CA LEU A 14 -3.18 0.58 -5.70
C LEU A 14 -1.75 0.29 -6.20
N ASP A 15 -0.92 -0.43 -5.44
CA ASP A 15 0.44 -0.83 -5.87
C ASP A 15 0.42 -1.63 -7.20
N THR A 16 -0.58 -2.51 -7.34
CA THR A 16 -0.79 -3.31 -8.56
C THR A 16 -1.18 -2.40 -9.74
N GLN A 17 -2.14 -1.50 -9.56
CA GLN A 17 -2.60 -0.59 -10.60
C GLN A 17 -1.50 0.40 -11.02
N ILE A 18 -0.72 0.91 -10.07
CA ILE A 18 0.43 1.78 -10.35
C ILE A 18 1.52 1.05 -11.12
N SER A 19 1.84 -0.19 -10.74
CA SER A 19 2.81 -1.01 -11.48
C SER A 19 2.36 -1.26 -12.92
N LEU A 20 1.09 -1.64 -13.13
CA LEU A 20 0.52 -1.81 -14.46
C LEU A 20 0.51 -0.50 -15.27
N SER A 21 0.25 0.62 -14.63
CA SER A 21 0.29 1.94 -15.27
C SER A 21 1.71 2.29 -15.73
N GLY A 22 2.73 1.87 -14.98
CA GLY A 22 4.14 1.92 -15.39
C GLY A 22 4.41 1.05 -16.61
N ASP A 23 3.99 -0.22 -16.59
CA ASP A 23 4.17 -1.17 -17.71
C ASP A 23 3.54 -0.65 -19.02
N LEU A 24 2.41 0.06 -18.91
CA LEU A 24 1.69 0.67 -20.03
C LEU A 24 2.21 2.05 -20.44
N ASN A 25 3.26 2.54 -19.78
CA ASN A 25 3.86 3.87 -19.97
C ASN A 25 2.87 5.03 -19.79
N TYR A 26 1.89 4.88 -18.89
CA TYR A 26 0.96 5.94 -18.52
C TYR A 26 1.55 6.92 -17.48
N ILE A 27 2.64 6.51 -16.81
CA ILE A 27 3.33 7.28 -15.77
C ILE A 27 4.82 7.30 -16.09
N GLN A 28 5.50 8.42 -15.84
CA GLN A 28 6.95 8.52 -16.01
C GLN A 28 7.68 7.69 -14.94
N GLU A 29 8.80 7.07 -15.28
CA GLU A 29 9.55 6.17 -14.38
C GLU A 29 9.90 6.83 -13.04
N THR A 30 10.35 8.09 -13.06
CA THR A 30 10.70 8.82 -11.83
C THR A 30 9.50 9.07 -10.93
N GLU A 31 8.33 9.34 -11.51
CA GLU A 31 7.08 9.51 -10.77
C GLU A 31 6.55 8.16 -10.26
N LEU A 32 6.67 7.10 -11.08
CA LEU A 32 6.33 5.72 -10.72
C LEU A 32 7.12 5.26 -9.49
N GLU A 33 8.44 5.44 -9.48
CA GLU A 33 9.31 5.07 -8.35
C GLU A 33 8.91 5.79 -7.07
N ASN A 34 8.61 7.10 -7.16
CA ASN A 34 8.18 7.90 -6.01
C ASN A 34 6.83 7.41 -5.45
N ILE A 35 5.84 7.20 -6.32
CA ILE A 35 4.50 6.73 -5.90
C ILE A 35 4.61 5.33 -5.27
N LYS A 36 5.37 4.41 -5.87
CA LYS A 36 5.56 3.05 -5.33
C LYS A 36 6.25 3.07 -3.97
N LYS A 37 7.21 3.98 -3.77
CA LYS A 37 7.86 4.17 -2.46
C LYS A 37 6.85 4.60 -1.39
N GLU A 38 6.02 5.60 -1.68
CA GLU A 38 5.01 6.09 -0.75
C GLU A 38 3.96 5.02 -0.41
N ILE A 39 3.47 4.28 -1.41
CA ILE A 39 2.52 3.17 -1.21
C ILE A 39 3.15 2.09 -0.31
N SER A 40 4.42 1.76 -0.54
CA SER A 40 5.14 0.78 0.27
C SER A 40 5.26 1.23 1.73
N GLU A 41 5.63 2.49 1.97
CA GLU A 41 5.71 3.08 3.31
C GLU A 41 4.36 3.00 4.04
N VAL A 42 3.27 3.43 3.40
CA VAL A 42 1.91 3.34 3.95
C VAL A 42 1.52 1.88 4.23
N GLY A 43 1.85 0.96 3.33
CA GLY A 43 1.60 -0.47 3.51
C GLY A 43 2.34 -1.06 4.72
N ILE A 44 3.58 -0.63 4.98
CA ILE A 44 4.35 -1.01 6.17
C ILE A 44 3.66 -0.48 7.44
N MET A 45 3.26 0.79 7.44
CA MET A 45 2.59 1.42 8.59
C MET A 45 1.26 0.71 8.92
N LEU A 46 0.44 0.40 7.91
CA LEU A 46 -0.81 -0.34 8.08
C LEU A 46 -0.57 -1.74 8.66
N ARG A 47 0.41 -2.48 8.14
CA ARG A 47 0.75 -3.80 8.68
C ARG A 47 1.23 -3.72 10.13
N ALA A 48 2.08 -2.75 10.47
CA ALA A 48 2.59 -2.57 11.81
C ALA A 48 1.45 -2.25 12.79
N LEU A 49 0.53 -1.35 12.41
CA LEU A 49 -0.63 -1.00 13.22
C LEU A 49 -1.58 -2.19 13.43
N ILE A 50 -1.90 -2.94 12.36
CA ILE A 50 -2.71 -4.16 12.45
C ILE A 50 -2.07 -5.17 13.43
N ARG A 51 -0.75 -5.38 13.34
CA ARG A 51 -0.01 -6.29 14.24
C ARG A 51 -0.06 -5.81 15.69
N ALA A 52 0.15 -4.53 15.93
CA ALA A 52 0.09 -3.94 17.26
C ALA A 52 -1.29 -4.17 17.88
N LEU A 53 -2.36 -3.81 17.17
CA LEU A 53 -3.74 -3.94 17.66
C LEU A 53 -4.17 -5.40 17.86
N LYS A 54 -3.69 -6.33 17.03
CA LYS A 54 -3.92 -7.78 17.26
C LYS A 54 -3.31 -8.27 18.56
N LYS A 55 -2.12 -7.79 18.92
CA LYS A 55 -1.44 -8.17 20.16
C LYS A 55 -2.15 -7.61 21.41
N THR A 56 -2.82 -6.46 21.27
CA THR A 56 -3.52 -5.79 22.37
C THR A 56 -4.99 -6.18 22.49
N SER A 57 -5.55 -6.91 21.51
CA SER A 57 -6.92 -7.43 21.58
C SER A 57 -6.93 -8.71 22.45
N PRO A 58 -7.87 -8.84 23.40
CA PRO A 58 -8.00 -10.03 24.24
C PRO A 58 -8.39 -11.29 23.45
#